data_AF-A0A0S8A3F4-F1
#
_entry.id   AF-A0A0S8A3F4-F1
#
_cell.length_a   1.000
_cell.length_b   1.000
_cell.length_c   1.000
_cell.angle_alpha   90.00
_cell.angle_beta   90.00
_cell.angle_gamma   90.00
#
_symmetry.space_group_name_H-M   'P 1'
#
loop_
_entity.id
_entity.type
_entity.pdbx_description
1 polymer ?
#
loop_
_entity_poly.entity_id
_entity_poly.type
_entity_poly.pdbx_seq_one_letter_code
_entity_poly.pdbx_strand_id
1 'polypeptide(L)'
;MCVCATACGGEGLRSLFVGYTPHERYEHSLREAGLDQTALGRDWVAAAEEALDRAVPLEAPYREESYLDPREAAASGYRIGLRRGQRLRAQFESEPDSAYRVFFDVFVIPTGSAGTPRLLASADSLERELDFVARRDGDYLLRIQPELLRGGRYSITIVVGSSLAFPVDGHDTGAIRSWFGDPRDGGSRNHDGVDIFAPRGTPVIAAANGSVRSTRRNRLGGKVVWLTDELGRSLYYAHLDSQVVARGDPVRVGDTLGFVGNTGNARTTPPHLHFGIYERGYGPSDPYPALYDPPSTPAVFSGDPALIGELGRVSRDRTRVRSLPTSRAPVVTELSRHTPVRVTAGTGSWYRIALPDGASGYLAAELTELADSPIRSELVANGAILRTQPALSALALDSLIPGAEVPVLGSYGAFLYVQAPSGRAGWLSLN
;
A
#
# COMPACT_ATOMS: atom_id res chain seq x y z
N MET A 1 -15.76 -17.83 55.51
CA MET A 1 -14.89 -18.92 55.02
C MET A 1 -14.58 -18.59 53.56
N CYS A 2 -13.37 -18.10 53.31
CA CYS A 2 -12.89 -17.64 52.01
C CYS A 2 -12.31 -18.85 51.27
N VAL A 3 -12.70 -19.11 50.02
CA VAL A 3 -12.05 -20.16 49.20
C VAL A 3 -11.75 -19.62 47.80
N CYS A 4 -10.47 -19.24 47.68
CA CYS A 4 -9.56 -19.16 46.55
C CYS A 4 -10.08 -19.43 45.12
N ALA A 5 -9.85 -18.43 44.27
CA ALA A 5 -9.67 -18.61 42.82
C ALA A 5 -8.25 -19.12 42.53
N THR A 6 -8.13 -20.24 41.83
CA THR A 6 -6.88 -20.71 41.22
C THR A 6 -7.00 -20.61 39.70
N ALA A 7 -6.24 -19.68 39.13
CA ALA A 7 -5.99 -19.54 37.71
C ALA A 7 -5.14 -20.72 37.21
N CYS A 8 -5.54 -21.31 36.09
CA CYS A 8 -4.74 -22.25 35.33
C CYS A 8 -4.76 -21.87 33.84
N GLY A 9 -3.57 -21.66 33.28
CA GLY A 9 -3.24 -21.95 31.89
C GLY A 9 -3.94 -21.14 30.79
N GLY A 10 -3.51 -19.88 30.59
CA GLY A 10 -3.86 -19.08 29.41
C GLY A 10 -3.03 -19.44 28.17
N GLU A 11 -3.02 -20.71 27.77
CA GLU A 11 -2.60 -21.13 26.43
C GLU A 11 -3.72 -21.96 25.81
N GLY A 12 -4.39 -21.41 24.80
CA GLY A 12 -5.42 -22.11 24.04
C GLY A 12 -6.81 -21.49 24.14
N LEU A 13 -7.00 -20.28 23.62
CA LEU A 13 -8.32 -19.74 23.25
C LEU A 13 -8.28 -18.55 22.25
N ARG A 14 -7.12 -18.26 21.63
CA ARG A 14 -7.00 -17.21 20.58
C ARG A 14 -7.07 -17.73 19.14
N SER A 15 -7.26 -19.05 18.93
CA SER A 15 -7.36 -19.65 17.59
C SER A 15 -8.71 -20.31 17.31
N LEU A 16 -9.76 -20.00 18.07
CA LEU A 16 -11.08 -20.66 17.97
C LEU A 16 -12.25 -19.71 17.64
N PHE A 17 -11.96 -18.44 17.32
CA PHE A 17 -12.88 -17.53 16.64
C PHE A 17 -12.07 -16.75 15.61
N VAL A 18 -11.89 -17.30 14.40
CA VAL A 18 -11.45 -16.47 13.27
C VAL A 18 -12.66 -15.64 12.89
N GLY A 19 -12.80 -14.46 13.49
CA GLY A 19 -13.80 -13.50 13.07
C GLY A 19 -13.47 -13.03 11.65
N TYR A 20 -14.49 -12.87 10.82
CA TYR A 20 -14.35 -12.25 9.50
C TYR A 20 -13.62 -10.91 9.59
N THR A 21 -12.70 -10.66 8.64
CA THR A 21 -12.14 -9.33 8.44
C THR A 21 -13.23 -8.31 8.11
N PRO A 22 -12.99 -6.99 8.21
CA PRO A 22 -13.98 -5.99 7.79
C PRO A 22 -14.53 -6.23 6.37
N HIS A 23 -13.66 -6.55 5.41
CA HIS A 23 -14.04 -6.91 4.04
C HIS A 23 -14.90 -8.18 3.98
N GLU A 24 -14.43 -9.29 4.57
CA GLU A 24 -15.15 -10.57 4.57
C GLU A 24 -16.50 -10.48 5.28
N ARG A 25 -16.59 -9.63 6.31
CA ARG A 25 -17.83 -9.38 7.06
C ARG A 25 -18.84 -8.64 6.23
N TYR A 26 -18.40 -7.66 5.45
CA TYR A 26 -19.27 -6.97 4.50
C TYR A 26 -19.75 -7.93 3.41
N GLU A 27 -18.86 -8.71 2.83
CA GLU A 27 -19.21 -9.75 1.85
C GLU A 27 -20.20 -10.77 2.42
N HIS A 28 -20.01 -11.22 3.66
CA HIS A 28 -20.96 -12.06 4.38
C HIS A 28 -22.33 -11.39 4.52
N SER A 29 -22.37 -10.11 4.89
CA SER A 29 -23.64 -9.37 5.00
C SER A 29 -24.38 -9.25 3.67
N LEU A 30 -23.65 -9.12 2.55
CA LEU A 30 -24.25 -9.14 1.21
C LEU A 30 -24.90 -10.50 0.92
N ARG A 31 -24.22 -11.61 1.29
CA ARG A 31 -24.77 -12.97 1.17
C ARG A 31 -26.01 -13.18 2.03
N GLU A 32 -25.97 -12.77 3.29
CA GLU A 32 -27.12 -12.89 4.19
C GLU A 32 -28.34 -12.11 3.70
N ALA A 33 -28.10 -10.97 3.03
CA ALA A 33 -29.15 -10.18 2.40
C ALA A 33 -29.57 -10.68 1.00
N GLY A 34 -28.91 -11.70 0.46
CA GLY A 34 -29.10 -12.19 -0.92
C GLY A 34 -28.66 -11.20 -2.01
N LEU A 35 -27.88 -10.18 -1.64
CA LEU A 35 -27.41 -9.14 -2.55
C LEU A 35 -26.22 -9.58 -3.40
N ASP A 36 -25.45 -10.56 -2.94
CA ASP A 36 -24.38 -11.21 -3.70
C ASP A 36 -24.88 -11.87 -5.00
N GLN A 37 -26.17 -12.23 -5.06
CA GLN A 37 -26.83 -12.77 -6.24
C GLN A 37 -27.36 -11.70 -7.21
N THR A 38 -27.21 -10.41 -6.88
CA THR A 38 -27.50 -9.32 -7.81
C THR A 38 -26.32 -9.10 -8.76
N ALA A 39 -26.52 -8.38 -9.87
CA ALA A 39 -25.42 -8.01 -10.75
C ALA A 39 -24.35 -7.21 -9.99
N LEU A 40 -24.77 -6.15 -9.29
CA LEU A 40 -23.86 -5.29 -8.53
C LEU A 40 -23.10 -6.02 -7.40
N GLY A 41 -23.76 -6.97 -6.72
CA GLY A 41 -23.12 -7.79 -5.69
C GLY A 41 -22.07 -8.74 -6.27
N ARG A 42 -22.36 -9.39 -7.40
CA ARG A 42 -21.37 -10.20 -8.12
C ARG A 42 -20.20 -9.36 -8.62
N ASP A 43 -20.49 -8.18 -9.17
CA ASP A 43 -19.47 -7.26 -9.66
C ASP A 43 -18.56 -6.79 -8.51
N TRP A 44 -19.07 -6.62 -7.30
CA TRP A 44 -18.28 -6.28 -6.12
C TRP A 44 -17.28 -7.37 -5.73
N VAL A 45 -17.72 -8.63 -5.75
CA VAL A 45 -16.83 -9.77 -5.50
C VAL A 45 -15.78 -9.89 -6.62
N ALA A 46 -16.21 -9.78 -7.88
CA ALA A 46 -15.30 -9.85 -9.02
C ALA A 46 -14.26 -8.72 -9.03
N ALA A 47 -14.66 -7.48 -8.71
CA ALA A 47 -13.75 -6.35 -8.59
C ALA A 47 -12.70 -6.58 -7.49
N ALA A 48 -13.08 -7.24 -6.39
CA ALA A 48 -12.17 -7.56 -5.30
C ALA A 48 -11.04 -8.50 -5.71
N GLU A 49 -11.32 -9.44 -6.61
CA GLU A 49 -10.35 -10.38 -7.20
C GLU A 49 -9.53 -9.70 -8.30
N GLU A 50 -10.18 -8.99 -9.21
CA GLU A 50 -9.54 -8.28 -10.32
C GLU A 50 -8.52 -7.24 -9.84
N ALA A 51 -8.81 -6.55 -8.73
CA ALA A 51 -7.89 -5.61 -8.11
C ALA A 51 -6.54 -6.27 -7.72
N LEU A 52 -6.57 -7.52 -7.27
CA LEU A 52 -5.34 -8.25 -6.91
C LEU A 52 -4.55 -8.67 -8.16
N ASP A 53 -5.26 -9.12 -9.21
CA ASP A 53 -4.65 -9.55 -10.47
C ASP A 53 -4.07 -8.37 -11.27
N ARG A 54 -4.75 -7.22 -11.25
CA ARG A 54 -4.38 -5.99 -11.98
C ARG A 54 -3.71 -4.94 -11.09
N ALA A 55 -3.14 -5.37 -9.96
CA ALA A 55 -2.49 -4.46 -9.04
C ALA A 55 -1.37 -3.65 -9.71
N VAL A 56 -1.47 -2.32 -9.64
CA VAL A 56 -0.50 -1.41 -10.27
C VAL A 56 0.70 -1.18 -9.35
N PRO A 57 1.93 -1.02 -9.89
CA PRO A 57 3.09 -0.68 -9.06
C PRO A 57 2.88 0.63 -8.29
N LEU A 58 3.32 0.65 -7.03
CA LEU A 58 3.26 1.82 -6.17
C LEU A 58 4.63 2.08 -5.52
N GLU A 59 5.04 3.35 -5.54
CA GLU A 59 6.22 3.84 -4.82
C GLU A 59 5.79 4.77 -3.70
N ALA A 60 6.23 4.49 -2.46
CA ALA A 60 5.94 5.33 -1.29
C ALA A 60 7.03 6.42 -1.11
N PRO A 61 6.69 7.60 -0.55
CA PRO A 61 5.37 8.00 -0.07
C PRO A 61 4.41 8.33 -1.23
N TYR A 62 3.16 7.90 -1.10
CA TYR A 62 2.12 8.07 -2.11
C TYR A 62 0.88 8.70 -1.48
N ARG A 63 0.24 9.63 -2.19
CA ARG A 63 -1.07 10.14 -1.82
C ARG A 63 -1.93 10.27 -3.06
N GLU A 64 -3.19 9.89 -2.96
CA GLU A 64 -4.16 10.10 -4.01
C GLU A 64 -5.47 10.67 -3.49
N GLU A 65 -6.07 11.54 -4.29
CA GLU A 65 -7.47 11.96 -4.19
C GLU A 65 -8.30 11.05 -5.09
N SER A 66 -9.45 10.59 -4.60
CA SER A 66 -10.31 9.62 -5.29
C SER A 66 -11.78 9.92 -5.08
N TYR A 67 -12.62 9.31 -5.92
CA TYR A 67 -14.08 9.42 -5.86
C TYR A 67 -14.71 8.03 -5.87
N LEU A 68 -15.71 7.84 -5.01
CA LEU A 68 -16.56 6.66 -4.99
C LEU A 68 -17.83 6.94 -5.78
N ASP A 69 -18.02 6.25 -6.90
CA ASP A 69 -19.29 6.26 -7.63
C ASP A 69 -20.24 5.23 -6.98
N PRO A 70 -21.39 5.67 -6.41
CA PRO A 70 -22.32 4.75 -5.74
C PRO A 70 -22.97 3.74 -6.69
N ARG A 71 -22.82 3.90 -8.02
CA ARG A 71 -23.41 3.03 -9.04
C ARG A 71 -22.45 1.93 -9.48
N GLU A 72 -21.17 2.00 -9.09
CA GLU A 72 -20.14 1.10 -9.58
C GLU A 72 -19.56 0.25 -8.44
N ALA A 73 -19.39 -1.03 -8.71
CA ALA A 73 -18.61 -1.91 -7.87
C ALA A 73 -17.14 -1.83 -8.31
N ALA A 74 -16.37 -0.96 -7.65
CA ALA A 74 -14.96 -0.76 -7.96
C ALA A 74 -14.05 -1.27 -6.83
N ALA A 75 -12.83 -1.63 -7.19
CA ALA A 75 -11.74 -1.85 -6.25
C ALA A 75 -10.42 -1.44 -6.90
N SER A 76 -9.48 -0.96 -6.11
CA SER A 76 -8.11 -0.66 -6.55
C SER A 76 -7.14 -1.60 -5.89
N GLY A 77 -6.16 -2.08 -6.66
CA GLY A 77 -5.05 -2.86 -6.14
C GLY A 77 -3.72 -2.19 -6.44
N TYR A 78 -2.83 -2.24 -5.45
CA TYR A 78 -1.48 -1.70 -5.53
C TYR A 78 -0.47 -2.78 -5.20
N ARG A 79 0.64 -2.82 -5.93
CA ARG A 79 1.78 -3.70 -5.64
C ARG A 79 2.91 -2.85 -5.06
N ILE A 80 3.38 -3.25 -3.88
CA ILE A 80 4.45 -2.56 -3.17
C ILE A 80 5.54 -3.56 -2.74
N GLY A 81 6.79 -3.23 -3.04
CA GLY A 81 7.94 -3.99 -2.59
C GLY A 81 8.33 -3.57 -1.16
N LEU A 82 8.34 -4.53 -0.22
CA LEU A 82 8.74 -4.29 1.16
C LEU A 82 9.89 -5.21 1.54
N ARG A 83 10.81 -4.70 2.36
CA ARG A 83 11.84 -5.48 3.06
C ARG A 83 11.33 -5.87 4.45
N ARG A 84 11.80 -7.01 4.94
CA ARG A 84 11.57 -7.48 6.31
C ARG A 84 11.89 -6.35 7.30
N GLY A 85 10.95 -6.10 8.19
CA GLY A 85 11.07 -5.07 9.21
C GLY A 85 10.59 -3.68 8.78
N GLN A 86 10.28 -3.44 7.50
CA GLN A 86 9.61 -2.19 7.12
C GLN A 86 8.14 -2.18 7.57
N ARG A 87 7.66 -1.00 7.98
CA ARG A 87 6.26 -0.76 8.31
C ARG A 87 5.57 -0.05 7.15
N LEU A 88 4.48 -0.61 6.65
CA LEU A 88 3.53 -0.01 5.74
C LEU A 88 2.39 0.62 6.55
N ARG A 89 2.09 1.89 6.31
CA ARG A 89 0.87 2.54 6.81
C ARG A 89 0.06 3.06 5.63
N ALA A 90 -1.23 2.73 5.62
CA ALA A 90 -2.21 3.29 4.68
C ALA A 90 -3.28 4.04 5.47
N GLN A 91 -3.33 5.35 5.31
CA GLN A 91 -4.23 6.26 6.02
C GLN A 91 -5.36 6.69 5.10
N PHE A 92 -6.56 6.77 5.65
CA PHE A 92 -7.77 7.13 4.94
C PHE A 92 -8.38 8.41 5.51
N GLU A 93 -8.73 9.33 4.62
CA GLU A 93 -9.41 10.58 4.95
C GLU A 93 -10.61 10.75 4.01
N SER A 94 -11.78 11.05 4.56
CA SER A 94 -12.99 11.35 3.79
C SER A 94 -13.48 12.76 4.07
N GLU A 95 -14.42 13.24 3.24
CA GLU A 95 -15.19 14.44 3.57
C GLU A 95 -15.93 14.28 4.91
N PRO A 96 -16.12 15.37 5.69
CA PRO A 96 -16.91 15.34 6.91
C PRO A 96 -18.30 14.73 6.68
N ASP A 97 -18.82 14.01 7.68
CA ASP A 97 -20.15 13.37 7.66
C ASP A 97 -20.37 12.29 6.58
N SER A 98 -19.31 11.90 5.85
CA SER A 98 -19.32 10.75 4.96
C SER A 98 -19.62 9.47 5.73
N ALA A 99 -20.75 8.83 5.41
CA ALA A 99 -21.20 7.59 6.04
C ALA A 99 -20.96 6.37 5.15
N TYR A 100 -19.72 6.22 4.66
CA TYR A 100 -19.33 5.09 3.81
C TYR A 100 -18.09 4.35 4.32
N ARG A 101 -18.07 3.04 4.07
CA ARG A 101 -16.96 2.14 4.40
C ARG A 101 -16.04 1.96 3.21
N VAL A 102 -14.74 2.00 3.50
CA VAL A 102 -13.68 1.55 2.59
C VAL A 102 -12.86 0.53 3.32
N PHE A 103 -12.63 -0.62 2.69
CA PHE A 103 -11.87 -1.74 3.22
C PHE A 103 -10.45 -1.71 2.66
N PHE A 104 -9.48 -1.97 3.54
CA PHE A 104 -8.06 -2.01 3.23
C PHE A 104 -7.55 -3.40 3.56
N ASP A 105 -6.94 -4.07 2.60
CA ASP A 105 -6.45 -5.44 2.79
C ASP A 105 -5.01 -5.55 2.30
N VAL A 106 -4.12 -6.09 3.12
CA VAL A 106 -2.74 -6.42 2.73
C VAL A 106 -2.62 -7.90 2.51
N PHE A 107 -2.17 -8.28 1.32
CA PHE A 107 -1.88 -9.64 0.93
C PHE A 107 -0.40 -9.83 0.67
N VAL A 108 0.04 -11.07 0.77
CA VAL A 108 1.36 -11.48 0.32
C VAL A 108 1.26 -12.42 -0.86
N ILE A 109 2.13 -12.21 -1.84
CA ILE A 109 2.27 -13.09 -3.00
C ILE A 109 3.18 -14.26 -2.59
N PRO A 110 2.71 -15.53 -2.59
CA PRO A 110 3.55 -16.69 -2.28
C PRO A 110 4.77 -16.77 -3.24
N THR A 111 5.93 -17.14 -2.70
CA THR A 111 7.14 -17.39 -3.50
C THR A 111 7.07 -18.78 -4.13
N GLY A 112 7.14 -18.87 -5.47
CA GLY A 112 7.21 -20.14 -6.22
C GLY A 112 5.87 -20.61 -6.80
N SER A 113 5.59 -20.19 -8.04
CA SER A 113 4.37 -20.41 -8.84
C SER A 113 3.14 -19.62 -8.38
N ALA A 114 2.20 -19.39 -9.32
CA ALA A 114 1.00 -18.54 -9.25
C ALA A 114 0.02 -18.90 -8.12
N GLY A 115 0.46 -18.79 -6.87
CA GLY A 115 -0.36 -19.00 -5.69
C GLY A 115 -1.27 -17.82 -5.46
N THR A 116 -2.52 -18.11 -5.08
CA THR A 116 -3.51 -17.11 -4.65
C THR A 116 -2.90 -16.22 -3.55
N PRO A 117 -3.03 -14.88 -3.66
CA PRO A 117 -2.58 -13.96 -2.61
C PRO A 117 -3.18 -14.35 -1.26
N ARG A 118 -2.35 -14.37 -0.21
CA ARG A 118 -2.81 -14.72 1.14
C ARG A 118 -2.95 -13.45 1.98
N LEU A 119 -4.14 -13.23 2.54
CA LEU A 119 -4.44 -12.11 3.42
C LEU A 119 -3.55 -12.13 4.67
N LEU A 120 -3.00 -10.96 5.03
CA LEU A 120 -2.11 -10.76 6.17
C LEU A 120 -2.65 -9.74 7.18
N ALA A 121 -3.28 -8.67 6.71
CA ALA A 121 -3.86 -7.62 7.53
C ALA A 121 -5.08 -7.04 6.81
N SER A 122 -6.03 -6.54 7.59
CA SER A 122 -7.24 -5.90 7.07
C SER A 122 -7.68 -4.81 8.05
N ALA A 123 -8.22 -3.72 7.53
CA ALA A 123 -8.78 -2.60 8.26
C ALA A 123 -9.96 -2.02 7.46
N ASP A 124 -10.73 -1.12 8.07
CA ASP A 124 -11.71 -0.30 7.34
C ASP A 124 -11.59 1.20 7.68
N SER A 125 -12.36 2.02 6.98
CA SER A 125 -12.36 3.48 7.17
C SER A 125 -12.78 3.94 8.58
N LEU A 126 -13.33 3.08 9.44
CA LEU A 126 -13.59 3.41 10.84
C LEU A 126 -12.29 3.44 11.66
N GLU A 127 -11.34 2.58 11.33
CA GLU A 127 -10.01 2.54 11.94
C GLU A 127 -9.11 3.65 11.40
N ARG A 128 -9.43 4.21 10.23
CA ARG A 128 -8.72 5.30 9.51
C ARG A 128 -7.27 5.01 9.12
N GLU A 129 -6.67 3.95 9.63
CA GLU A 129 -5.31 3.53 9.30
C GLU A 129 -5.20 2.00 9.29
N LEU A 130 -4.53 1.47 8.26
CA LEU A 130 -3.97 0.13 8.27
C LEU A 130 -2.47 0.24 8.60
N ASP A 131 -2.01 -0.44 9.66
CA ASP A 131 -0.59 -0.57 10.03
C ASP A 131 -0.13 -2.03 9.89
N PHE A 132 0.88 -2.27 9.06
CA PHE A 132 1.41 -3.59 8.77
C PHE A 132 2.94 -3.60 8.77
N VAL A 133 3.57 -4.53 9.48
CA VAL A 133 5.03 -4.75 9.45
C VAL A 133 5.35 -5.99 8.61
N ALA A 134 6.15 -5.79 7.57
CA ALA A 134 6.59 -6.85 6.68
C ALA A 134 7.49 -7.86 7.42
N ARG A 135 7.11 -9.14 7.36
CA ARG A 135 7.86 -10.24 8.01
C ARG A 135 8.85 -10.94 7.07
N ARG A 136 8.83 -10.60 5.80
CA ARG A 136 9.75 -11.10 4.77
C ARG A 136 9.96 -10.05 3.68
N ASP A 137 11.06 -10.20 2.96
CA ASP A 137 11.29 -9.45 1.73
C ASP A 137 10.34 -9.95 0.63
N GLY A 138 9.84 -9.02 -0.18
CA GLY A 138 9.09 -9.34 -1.39
C GLY A 138 7.97 -8.36 -1.69
N ASP A 139 7.16 -8.72 -2.69
CA ASP A 139 6.00 -7.95 -3.11
C ASP A 139 4.77 -8.28 -2.25
N TYR A 140 4.09 -7.21 -1.86
CA TYR A 140 2.82 -7.22 -1.16
C TYR A 140 1.77 -6.54 -2.05
N LEU A 141 0.52 -6.96 -1.90
CA LEU A 141 -0.62 -6.32 -2.54
C LEU A 141 -1.43 -5.57 -1.50
N LEU A 142 -1.80 -4.32 -1.79
CA LEU A 142 -2.76 -3.54 -1.02
C LEU A 142 -4.03 -3.41 -1.87
N ARG A 143 -5.15 -3.95 -1.39
CA ARG A 143 -6.46 -3.73 -1.98
C ARG A 143 -7.21 -2.67 -1.20
N ILE A 144 -7.86 -1.77 -1.93
CA ILE A 144 -8.74 -0.73 -1.41
C ILE A 144 -10.09 -0.91 -2.10
N GLN A 145 -11.13 -1.14 -1.32
CA GLN A 145 -12.44 -1.42 -1.86
C GLN A 145 -13.55 -0.72 -1.05
N PRO A 146 -14.36 0.16 -1.66
CA PRO A 146 -15.55 0.72 -1.01
C PRO A 146 -16.67 -0.29 -0.84
N GLU A 147 -17.61 0.01 0.05
CA GLU A 147 -18.92 -0.63 0.07
C GLU A 147 -19.81 -0.19 -1.10
N LEU A 148 -20.85 -0.97 -1.38
CA LEU A 148 -21.81 -0.69 -2.45
C LEU A 148 -22.77 0.46 -2.11
N LEU A 149 -23.27 1.13 -3.16
CA LEU A 149 -24.37 2.12 -3.09
C LEU A 149 -24.07 3.36 -2.23
N ARG A 150 -22.79 3.61 -1.95
CA ARG A 150 -22.31 4.81 -1.25
C ARG A 150 -21.26 5.52 -2.09
N GLY A 151 -21.28 6.84 -2.03
CA GLY A 151 -20.42 7.69 -2.83
C GLY A 151 -19.89 8.87 -2.04
N GLY A 152 -18.78 9.42 -2.51
CA GLY A 152 -18.11 10.55 -1.87
C GLY A 152 -16.64 10.64 -2.25
N ARG A 153 -16.01 11.76 -1.88
CA ARG A 153 -14.57 11.96 -2.09
C ARG A 153 -13.78 11.51 -0.87
N TYR A 154 -12.61 10.94 -1.15
CA TYR A 154 -11.66 10.53 -0.14
C TYR A 154 -10.24 10.69 -0.64
N SER A 155 -9.30 10.72 0.29
CA SER A 155 -7.89 10.61 0.01
C SER A 155 -7.28 9.43 0.75
N ILE A 156 -6.26 8.84 0.13
CA ILE A 156 -5.45 7.78 0.76
C ILE A 156 -4.01 8.23 0.76
N THR A 157 -3.35 8.08 1.91
CA THR A 157 -1.92 8.30 2.06
C THR A 157 -1.24 6.98 2.42
N ILE A 158 -0.27 6.55 1.62
CA ILE A 158 0.50 5.33 1.81
C ILE A 158 1.96 5.69 2.05
N VAL A 159 2.49 5.28 3.20
CA VAL A 159 3.89 5.51 3.58
C VAL A 159 4.55 4.20 4.00
N VAL A 160 5.84 4.08 3.73
CA VAL A 160 6.68 2.99 4.21
C VAL A 160 7.78 3.58 5.06
N GLY A 161 8.00 3.04 6.25
CA GLY A 161 9.02 3.53 7.17
C GLY A 161 9.52 2.50 8.15
N SER A 162 10.14 2.99 9.22
CA SER A 162 10.73 2.15 10.26
C SER A 162 9.65 1.43 11.09
N SER A 163 9.93 0.20 11.53
CA SER A 163 9.09 -0.51 12.51
C SER A 163 9.68 -0.52 13.92
N LEU A 164 10.88 0.03 14.07
CA LEU A 164 11.63 0.13 15.31
C LEU A 164 12.12 1.57 15.48
N ALA A 165 12.07 2.07 16.70
CA ALA A 165 12.79 3.28 17.05
C ALA A 165 14.30 3.06 16.95
N PHE A 166 15.05 4.12 16.68
CA PHE A 166 16.50 4.01 16.61
C PHE A 166 17.08 3.73 18.01
N PRO A 167 17.93 2.70 18.19
CA PRO A 167 18.26 2.16 19.52
C PRO A 167 19.32 2.95 20.30
N VAL A 168 19.82 4.05 19.74
CA VAL A 168 20.82 4.93 20.38
C VAL A 168 20.26 6.33 20.44
N ASP A 169 20.14 6.87 21.66
CA ASP A 169 19.49 8.16 21.89
C ASP A 169 20.23 9.30 21.15
N GLY A 170 19.45 10.20 20.53
CA GLY A 170 19.95 11.33 19.74
C GLY A 170 20.71 10.97 18.47
N HIS A 171 20.62 9.73 17.97
CA HIS A 171 21.29 9.29 16.73
C HIS A 171 20.28 8.73 15.73
N ASP A 172 20.74 8.53 14.50
CA ASP A 172 19.97 7.95 13.40
C ASP A 172 20.83 6.98 12.57
N THR A 173 20.26 6.46 11.48
CA THR A 173 20.95 5.52 10.59
C THR A 173 22.28 6.03 10.00
N GLY A 174 22.55 7.34 10.00
CA GLY A 174 23.84 7.92 9.64
C GLY A 174 24.98 7.58 10.59
N ALA A 175 24.68 7.09 11.79
CA ALA A 175 25.64 6.57 12.77
C ALA A 175 26.05 5.10 12.52
N ILE A 176 25.39 4.40 11.58
CA ILE A 176 25.77 3.03 11.21
C ILE A 176 27.03 3.06 10.34
N ARG A 177 28.08 2.34 10.77
CA ARG A 177 29.37 2.26 10.03
C ARG A 177 29.84 0.83 9.76
N SER A 178 29.16 -0.18 10.30
CA SER A 178 29.31 -1.58 9.86
C SER A 178 27.93 -2.21 9.71
N TRP A 179 27.73 -2.90 8.61
CA TRP A 179 26.44 -3.33 8.08
C TRP A 179 26.25 -4.83 8.24
N PHE A 180 24.99 -5.25 8.16
CA PHE A 180 24.64 -6.66 8.13
C PHE A 180 25.30 -7.34 6.93
N GLY A 181 25.86 -8.52 7.14
CA GLY A 181 26.57 -9.27 6.10
C GLY A 181 28.04 -8.87 5.91
N ASP A 182 28.54 -7.80 6.52
CA ASP A 182 29.96 -7.43 6.45
C ASP A 182 30.86 -8.60 6.90
N PRO A 183 32.01 -8.84 6.25
CA PRO A 183 32.92 -9.91 6.64
C PRO A 183 33.53 -9.64 8.01
N ARG A 184 33.64 -10.69 8.81
CA ARG A 184 34.21 -10.65 10.16
C ARG A 184 35.24 -11.75 10.36
N ASP A 185 36.13 -11.54 11.32
CA ASP A 185 37.18 -12.50 11.70
C ASP A 185 37.95 -13.02 10.47
N GLY A 186 38.40 -12.12 9.60
CA GLY A 186 39.11 -12.44 8.37
C GLY A 186 38.26 -13.07 7.26
N GLY A 187 36.93 -12.94 7.31
CA GLY A 187 36.00 -13.50 6.33
C GLY A 187 35.42 -14.87 6.71
N SER A 188 35.70 -15.35 7.92
CA SER A 188 35.20 -16.65 8.40
C SER A 188 33.75 -16.61 8.89
N ARG A 189 33.20 -15.43 9.16
CA ARG A 189 31.79 -15.23 9.51
C ARG A 189 31.27 -13.91 8.94
N ASN A 190 29.95 -13.79 8.86
CA ASN A 190 29.28 -12.54 8.51
C ASN A 190 28.86 -11.79 9.78
N HIS A 191 28.59 -10.51 9.62
CA HIS A 191 28.04 -9.66 10.65
C HIS A 191 26.52 -9.85 10.78
N ASP A 192 26.05 -10.33 11.93
CA ASP A 192 24.64 -10.66 12.20
C ASP A 192 23.80 -9.45 12.69
N GLY A 193 24.23 -8.22 12.39
CA GLY A 193 23.59 -7.00 12.87
C GLY A 193 24.18 -5.75 12.23
N VAL A 194 24.01 -4.60 12.88
CA VAL A 194 24.63 -3.32 12.53
C VAL A 194 25.41 -2.76 13.72
N ASP A 195 26.52 -2.07 13.46
CA ASP A 195 27.28 -1.36 14.49
C ASP A 195 27.00 0.14 14.37
N ILE A 196 26.40 0.69 15.43
CA ILE A 196 25.97 2.09 15.56
C ILE A 196 26.97 2.81 16.46
N PHE A 197 27.75 3.71 15.89
CA PHE A 197 28.83 4.39 16.59
C PHE A 197 28.31 5.62 17.34
N ALA A 198 28.65 5.72 18.62
CA ALA A 198 28.32 6.83 19.49
C ALA A 198 29.32 6.90 20.65
N PRO A 199 29.47 8.06 21.33
CA PRO A 199 30.34 8.17 22.51
C PRO A 199 30.02 7.10 23.57
N ARG A 200 31.05 6.62 24.29
CA ARG A 200 30.82 5.75 25.46
C ARG A 200 29.93 6.49 26.46
N GLY A 201 28.94 5.80 27.02
CA GLY A 201 28.00 6.40 27.95
C GLY A 201 26.76 7.01 27.29
N THR A 202 26.66 7.04 25.95
CA THR A 202 25.41 7.42 25.28
C THR A 202 24.30 6.41 25.63
N PRO A 203 23.07 6.85 25.97
CA PRO A 203 21.98 5.92 26.27
C PRO A 203 21.64 4.99 25.10
N VAL A 204 21.53 3.70 25.40
CA VAL A 204 20.95 2.68 24.53
C VAL A 204 19.52 2.45 24.97
N ILE A 205 18.57 2.70 24.08
CA ILE A 205 17.13 2.69 24.38
C ILE A 205 16.44 1.46 23.79
N ALA A 206 15.28 1.12 24.33
CA ALA A 206 14.42 0.09 23.76
C ALA A 206 13.86 0.56 22.40
N ALA A 207 14.19 -0.20 21.35
CA ALA A 207 13.72 0.06 19.98
C ALA A 207 12.24 -0.31 19.75
N ALA A 208 11.64 -1.10 20.65
CA ALA A 208 10.25 -1.54 20.61
C ALA A 208 9.70 -1.73 22.03
N ASN A 209 8.37 -1.70 22.17
CA ASN A 209 7.70 -2.17 23.37
C ASN A 209 7.95 -3.68 23.54
N GLY A 210 8.12 -4.13 24.77
CA GLY A 210 8.33 -5.55 25.03
C GLY A 210 8.77 -5.87 26.44
N SER A 211 9.45 -7.00 26.59
CA SER A 211 10.01 -7.45 27.87
C SER A 211 11.46 -7.90 27.74
N VAL A 212 12.27 -7.55 28.72
CA VAL A 212 13.69 -7.93 28.74
C VAL A 212 13.79 -9.44 28.97
N ARG A 213 14.18 -10.16 27.93
CA ARG A 213 14.35 -11.62 27.95
C ARG A 213 15.54 -12.05 28.80
N SER A 214 16.66 -11.32 28.72
CA SER A 214 17.81 -11.53 29.59
C SER A 214 18.84 -10.42 29.50
N THR A 215 19.58 -10.21 30.59
CA THR A 215 20.85 -9.49 30.61
C THR A 215 21.98 -10.48 30.88
N ARG A 216 23.05 -10.43 30.09
CA ARG A 216 24.18 -11.37 30.21
C ARG A 216 25.52 -10.65 30.02
N ARG A 217 26.60 -11.33 30.44
CA ARG A 217 27.97 -11.00 30.03
C ARG A 217 28.59 -12.21 29.33
N ASN A 218 29.12 -12.04 28.13
CA ASN A 218 29.79 -13.10 27.39
C ASN A 218 31.04 -12.59 26.65
N ARG A 219 31.82 -13.52 26.06
CA ARG A 219 33.09 -13.20 25.39
C ARG A 219 32.92 -12.35 24.14
N LEU A 220 31.88 -12.62 23.33
CA LEU A 220 31.66 -11.98 22.04
C LEU A 220 31.01 -10.60 22.24
N GLY A 221 29.74 -10.58 22.64
CA GLY A 221 28.98 -9.34 22.82
C GLY A 221 29.29 -8.55 24.08
N GLY A 222 30.14 -9.04 25.00
CA GLY A 222 30.42 -8.32 26.24
C GLY A 222 29.20 -8.28 27.14
N LYS A 223 28.81 -7.10 27.63
CA LYS A 223 27.54 -6.88 28.34
C LYS A 223 26.42 -6.73 27.32
N VAL A 224 25.36 -7.52 27.45
CA VAL A 224 24.31 -7.65 26.43
C VAL A 224 22.91 -7.63 27.01
N VAL A 225 21.97 -6.98 26.34
CA VAL A 225 20.54 -7.04 26.64
C VAL A 225 19.84 -7.76 25.48
N TRP A 226 18.97 -8.70 25.80
CA TRP A 226 18.02 -9.28 24.88
C TRP A 226 16.62 -8.80 25.24
N LEU A 227 15.94 -8.17 24.29
CA LEU A 227 14.55 -7.72 24.39
C LEU A 227 13.68 -8.59 23.48
N THR A 228 12.52 -9.03 23.96
CA THR A 228 11.50 -9.65 23.11
C THR A 228 10.36 -8.66 22.94
N ASP A 229 10.08 -8.27 21.71
CA ASP A 229 9.02 -7.31 21.39
C ASP A 229 7.66 -7.98 21.21
N GLU A 230 6.63 -7.16 21.02
CA GLU A 230 5.24 -7.60 20.84
C GLU A 230 5.01 -8.39 19.53
N LEU A 231 5.90 -8.24 18.54
CA LEU A 231 5.89 -9.02 17.30
C LEU A 231 6.62 -10.36 17.44
N GLY A 232 7.21 -10.64 18.61
CA GLY A 232 7.98 -11.85 18.89
C GLY A 232 9.42 -11.82 18.37
N ARG A 233 9.92 -10.65 17.93
CA ARG A 233 11.31 -10.45 17.52
C ARG A 233 12.19 -10.42 18.77
N SER A 234 13.36 -11.05 18.69
CA SER A 234 14.42 -10.94 19.69
C SER A 234 15.42 -9.88 19.24
N LEU A 235 15.43 -8.74 19.92
CA LEU A 235 16.34 -7.62 19.67
C LEU A 235 17.57 -7.76 20.57
N TYR A 236 18.75 -7.71 19.97
CA TYR A 236 20.03 -7.93 20.63
C TYR A 236 20.82 -6.63 20.71
N TYR A 237 21.18 -6.22 21.92
CA TYR A 237 21.97 -5.03 22.22
C TYR A 237 23.27 -5.47 22.86
N ALA A 238 24.42 -5.19 22.24
CA ALA A 238 25.72 -5.68 22.68
C ALA A 238 26.80 -4.59 22.76
N HIS A 239 27.94 -4.96 23.33
CA HIS A 239 29.10 -4.13 23.62
C HIS A 239 28.84 -3.05 24.67
N LEU A 240 27.77 -3.17 25.45
CA LEU A 240 27.34 -2.15 26.41
C LEU A 240 28.41 -1.88 27.48
N ASP A 241 28.53 -0.63 27.90
CA ASP A 241 29.34 -0.23 29.05
C ASP A 241 28.68 -0.64 30.36
N SER A 242 27.36 -0.48 30.46
CA SER A 242 26.54 -0.93 31.59
C SER A 242 25.11 -1.29 31.13
N GLN A 243 24.43 -2.08 31.96
CA GLN A 243 23.04 -2.52 31.78
C GLN A 243 22.25 -1.99 32.97
N VAL A 244 21.11 -1.37 32.74
CA VAL A 244 20.27 -0.78 33.81
C VAL A 244 18.91 -1.47 33.96
N VAL A 245 18.69 -2.54 33.19
CA VAL A 245 17.50 -3.38 33.23
C VAL A 245 17.84 -4.81 33.65
N ALA A 246 16.84 -5.55 34.09
CA ALA A 246 16.89 -6.95 34.48
C ALA A 246 15.91 -7.81 33.68
N ARG A 247 16.09 -9.13 33.75
CA ARG A 247 15.18 -10.08 33.11
C ARG A 247 13.77 -9.92 33.67
N GLY A 248 12.78 -9.83 32.78
CA GLY A 248 11.36 -9.71 33.12
C GLY A 248 10.84 -8.28 33.13
N ASP A 249 11.73 -7.29 33.10
CA ASP A 249 11.32 -5.89 33.08
C ASP A 249 10.51 -5.59 31.82
N PRO A 250 9.29 -5.03 31.95
CA PRO A 250 8.58 -4.45 30.82
C PRO A 250 9.25 -3.14 30.42
N VAL A 251 9.39 -2.91 29.12
CA VAL A 251 9.96 -1.67 28.58
C VAL A 251 9.08 -1.13 27.47
N ARG A 252 9.05 0.18 27.35
CA ARG A 252 8.44 0.93 26.25
C ARG A 252 9.53 1.51 25.36
N VAL A 253 9.17 1.81 24.11
CA VAL A 253 10.03 2.57 23.20
C VAL A 253 10.58 3.81 23.92
N GLY A 254 11.91 3.98 23.89
CA GLY A 254 12.60 5.09 24.56
C GLY A 254 13.18 4.78 25.94
N ASP A 255 12.73 3.71 26.62
CA ASP A 255 13.29 3.34 27.92
C ASP A 255 14.76 2.96 27.79
N THR A 256 15.61 3.47 28.68
CA THR A 256 17.05 3.17 28.66
C THR A 256 17.31 1.74 29.14
N LEU A 257 17.97 0.93 28.30
CA LEU A 257 18.37 -0.44 28.59
C LEU A 257 19.80 -0.52 29.16
N GLY A 258 20.64 0.45 28.81
CA GLY A 258 22.04 0.51 29.16
C GLY A 258 22.73 1.65 28.44
N PHE A 259 24.06 1.57 28.33
CA PHE A 259 24.86 2.63 27.75
C PHE A 259 25.89 2.09 26.76
N VAL A 260 26.14 2.85 25.70
CA VAL A 260 27.12 2.52 24.65
C VAL A 260 28.49 2.31 25.27
N GLY A 261 29.17 1.25 24.83
CA GLY A 261 30.51 0.90 25.31
C GLY A 261 31.32 0.21 24.22
N ASN A 262 32.25 -0.62 24.65
CA ASN A 262 33.03 -1.49 23.77
C ASN A 262 33.41 -2.80 24.48
N THR A 263 32.53 -3.35 25.31
CA THR A 263 32.84 -4.59 26.04
C THR A 263 32.80 -5.82 25.13
N GLY A 264 33.43 -6.93 25.54
CA GLY A 264 33.49 -8.14 24.73
C GLY A 264 34.64 -8.11 23.71
N ASN A 265 34.39 -8.59 22.50
CA ASN A 265 35.39 -8.58 21.43
C ASN A 265 35.63 -7.18 20.82
N ALA A 266 34.73 -6.22 21.08
CA ALA A 266 34.86 -4.82 20.67
C ALA A 266 35.88 -4.00 21.49
N ARG A 267 36.56 -4.58 22.48
CA ARG A 267 37.41 -3.83 23.44
C ARG A 267 38.50 -2.98 22.79
N THR A 268 38.95 -3.34 21.59
CA THR A 268 40.00 -2.63 20.83
C THR A 268 39.45 -1.74 19.72
N THR A 269 38.14 -1.57 19.61
CA THR A 269 37.49 -0.71 18.62
C THR A 269 36.90 0.55 19.28
N PRO A 270 36.57 1.60 18.49
CA PRO A 270 35.79 2.72 19.01
C PRO A 270 34.46 2.26 19.63
N PRO A 271 33.93 2.99 20.63
CA PRO A 271 32.64 2.67 21.23
C PRO A 271 31.49 2.65 20.21
N HIS A 272 30.64 1.64 20.33
CA HIS A 272 29.47 1.45 19.48
C HIS A 272 28.46 0.51 20.16
N LEU A 273 27.21 0.56 19.70
CA LEU A 273 26.22 -0.47 19.95
C LEU A 273 26.25 -1.46 18.77
N HIS A 274 26.43 -2.74 19.06
CA HIS A 274 26.05 -3.78 18.10
C HIS A 274 24.56 -4.10 18.31
N PHE A 275 23.77 -3.91 17.26
CA PHE A 275 22.32 -4.14 17.26
C PHE A 275 21.94 -5.24 16.26
N GLY A 276 21.21 -6.26 16.72
CA GLY A 276 20.77 -7.37 15.88
C GLY A 276 19.30 -7.71 16.07
N ILE A 277 18.66 -8.21 15.02
CA ILE A 277 17.27 -8.67 15.04
C ILE A 277 17.24 -10.17 14.73
N TYR A 278 16.57 -10.93 15.58
CA TYR A 278 16.47 -12.38 15.47
C TYR A 278 15.00 -12.81 15.53
N GLU A 279 14.59 -13.60 14.55
CA GLU A 279 13.25 -14.20 14.51
C GLU A 279 13.34 -15.72 14.62
N ARG A 280 12.39 -16.30 15.36
CA ARG A 280 12.32 -17.76 15.53
C ARG A 280 12.16 -18.43 14.17
N GLY A 281 13.08 -19.34 13.84
CA GLY A 281 13.05 -20.12 12.61
C GLY A 281 13.72 -19.47 11.39
N TYR A 282 14.19 -18.21 11.48
CA TYR A 282 14.78 -17.49 10.35
C TYR A 282 16.22 -17.01 10.58
N GLY A 283 16.74 -17.09 11.80
CA GLY A 283 18.09 -16.60 12.12
C GLY A 283 18.16 -15.08 12.24
N PRO A 284 19.35 -14.48 12.13
CA PRO A 284 19.52 -13.03 12.14
C PRO A 284 19.01 -12.43 10.82
N SER A 285 18.39 -11.25 10.90
CA SER A 285 17.96 -10.46 9.75
C SER A 285 18.61 -9.09 9.75
N ASP A 286 18.79 -8.51 8.56
CA ASP A 286 19.28 -7.14 8.40
C ASP A 286 18.42 -6.15 9.23
N PRO A 287 18.98 -5.47 10.24
CA PRO A 287 18.26 -4.49 11.03
C PRO A 287 17.92 -3.20 10.28
N TYR A 288 18.67 -2.87 9.22
CA TYR A 288 18.59 -1.55 8.59
C TYR A 288 17.17 -1.17 8.12
N PRO A 289 16.42 -2.03 7.40
CA PRO A 289 15.06 -1.68 6.95
C PRO A 289 14.08 -1.42 8.11
N ALA A 290 14.32 -2.01 9.29
CA ALA A 290 13.49 -1.76 10.47
C ALA A 290 13.83 -0.45 11.18
N LEU A 291 15.04 0.10 10.97
CA LEU A 291 15.57 1.30 11.61
C LEU A 291 15.52 2.54 10.72
N TYR A 292 15.51 2.36 9.41
CA TYR A 292 15.51 3.47 8.45
C TYR A 292 14.11 4.03 8.26
N ASP A 293 13.96 5.33 8.53
CA ASP A 293 12.73 6.07 8.27
C ASP A 293 12.97 7.04 7.09
N PRO A 294 12.48 6.73 5.89
CA PRO A 294 12.62 7.60 4.73
C PRO A 294 11.71 8.83 4.86
N PRO A 295 11.94 9.88 4.05
CA PRO A 295 11.00 10.99 3.94
C PRO A 295 9.58 10.48 3.63
N SER A 296 8.62 10.84 4.48
CA SER A 296 7.26 10.29 4.43
C SER A 296 6.21 11.27 3.89
N THR A 297 6.62 12.45 3.42
CA THR A 297 5.69 13.48 2.91
C THR A 297 5.36 13.20 1.44
N PRO A 298 4.12 12.78 1.11
CA PRO A 298 3.71 12.54 -0.27
C PRO A 298 3.48 13.85 -1.03
N ALA A 299 3.50 13.78 -2.36
CA ALA A 299 3.09 14.89 -3.20
C ALA A 299 1.57 15.15 -3.05
N VAL A 300 1.20 16.39 -2.75
CA VAL A 300 -0.22 16.80 -2.74
C VAL A 300 -0.71 16.92 -4.18
N PHE A 301 -1.93 16.44 -4.43
CA PHE A 301 -2.54 16.55 -5.74
C PHE A 301 -2.76 18.02 -6.12
N SER A 302 -2.38 18.39 -7.35
CA SER A 302 -2.40 19.77 -7.84
C SER A 302 -3.24 19.97 -9.10
N GLY A 303 -3.94 18.94 -9.58
CA GLY A 303 -4.90 19.07 -10.67
C GLY A 303 -6.28 19.51 -10.17
N ASP A 304 -7.26 19.48 -11.06
CA ASP A 304 -8.64 19.79 -10.73
C ASP A 304 -9.34 18.55 -10.13
N PRO A 305 -9.70 18.54 -8.83
CA PRO A 305 -10.37 17.40 -8.23
C PRO A 305 -11.75 17.14 -8.85
N ALA A 306 -12.40 18.14 -9.46
CA ALA A 306 -13.70 17.99 -10.09
C ALA A 306 -13.69 16.99 -11.26
N LEU A 307 -12.54 16.80 -11.93
CA LEU A 307 -12.40 15.80 -13.00
C LEU A 307 -12.37 14.37 -12.48
N ILE A 308 -12.08 14.13 -11.19
CA ILE A 308 -11.99 12.77 -10.63
C ILE A 308 -13.38 12.16 -10.55
N GLY A 309 -13.56 10.99 -11.18
CA GLY A 309 -14.84 10.31 -11.38
C GLY A 309 -15.48 10.62 -12.74
N GLU A 310 -14.99 11.63 -13.45
CA GLU A 310 -15.59 12.11 -14.69
C GLU A 310 -14.92 11.56 -15.95
N LEU A 311 -15.61 11.75 -17.07
CA LEU A 311 -15.03 11.54 -18.39
C LEU A 311 -14.18 12.77 -18.76
N GLY A 312 -12.87 12.59 -18.76
CA GLY A 312 -11.93 13.54 -19.33
C GLY A 312 -11.61 13.23 -20.79
N ARG A 313 -10.82 14.09 -21.41
CA ARG A 313 -10.18 13.83 -22.70
C ARG A 313 -8.82 14.49 -22.80
N VAL A 314 -7.98 13.92 -23.65
CA VAL A 314 -6.61 14.40 -23.89
C VAL A 314 -6.64 15.73 -24.64
N SER A 315 -5.92 16.74 -24.16
CA SER A 315 -5.93 18.09 -24.76
C SER A 315 -4.93 18.29 -25.91
N ARG A 316 -3.93 17.40 -26.05
CA ARG A 316 -2.86 17.50 -27.08
C ARG A 316 -2.56 16.17 -27.77
N ASP A 317 -2.07 16.24 -29.01
CA ASP A 317 -1.58 15.05 -29.70
C ASP A 317 -0.30 14.51 -29.08
N ARG A 318 -0.06 13.21 -29.30
CA ARG A 318 1.14 12.51 -28.87
C ARG A 318 1.34 12.54 -27.35
N THR A 319 0.24 12.54 -26.61
CA THR A 319 0.27 12.62 -25.16
C THR A 319 0.57 11.25 -24.56
N ARG A 320 1.61 11.17 -23.74
CA ARG A 320 2.11 9.91 -23.18
C ARG A 320 1.38 9.53 -21.90
N VAL A 321 0.86 8.32 -21.87
CA VAL A 321 0.36 7.64 -20.66
C VAL A 321 1.49 6.82 -20.06
N ARG A 322 1.65 6.88 -18.74
CA ARG A 322 2.81 6.31 -18.04
C ARG A 322 2.41 5.26 -17.01
N SER A 323 3.34 4.38 -16.68
CA SER A 323 3.09 3.30 -15.70
C SER A 323 3.10 3.77 -14.25
N LEU A 324 3.70 4.93 -13.97
CA LEU A 324 3.77 5.58 -12.65
C LEU A 324 3.56 7.10 -12.81
N PRO A 325 3.16 7.84 -11.76
CA PRO A 325 2.90 9.29 -11.80
C PRO A 325 4.20 10.10 -11.81
N THR A 326 5.08 9.84 -12.77
CA THR A 326 6.36 10.55 -12.94
C THR A 326 6.79 10.56 -14.40
N SER A 327 7.42 11.66 -14.83
CA SER A 327 7.89 11.85 -16.20
C SER A 327 9.03 10.90 -16.61
N ARG A 328 9.63 10.19 -15.65
CA ARG A 328 10.67 9.17 -15.90
C ARG A 328 10.13 7.76 -16.08
N ALA A 329 8.86 7.53 -15.75
CA ALA A 329 8.26 6.22 -15.84
C ALA A 329 8.12 5.75 -17.30
N PRO A 330 8.21 4.44 -17.56
CA PRO A 330 7.92 3.85 -18.86
C PRO A 330 6.60 4.36 -19.45
N VAL A 331 6.60 4.60 -20.76
CA VAL A 331 5.40 4.95 -21.52
C VAL A 331 4.62 3.67 -21.77
N VAL A 332 3.37 3.64 -21.31
CA VAL A 332 2.44 2.54 -21.56
C VAL A 332 1.85 2.66 -22.95
N THR A 333 1.43 3.88 -23.32
CA THR A 333 0.89 4.18 -24.65
C THR A 333 0.98 5.68 -24.95
N GLU A 334 0.72 6.06 -26.20
CA GLU A 334 0.64 7.44 -26.69
C GLU A 334 -0.76 7.69 -27.26
N LEU A 335 -1.40 8.77 -26.81
CA LEU A 335 -2.79 9.12 -27.16
C LEU A 335 -2.85 10.37 -28.05
N SER A 336 -3.79 10.35 -28.98
CA SER A 336 -4.14 11.51 -29.81
C SER A 336 -5.01 12.51 -29.05
N ARG A 337 -5.04 13.75 -29.53
CA ARG A 337 -5.93 14.78 -29.00
C ARG A 337 -7.40 14.33 -29.06
N HIS A 338 -8.17 14.72 -28.05
CA HIS A 338 -9.56 14.34 -27.83
C HIS A 338 -9.81 12.85 -27.62
N THR A 339 -8.77 12.07 -27.30
CA THR A 339 -9.00 10.71 -26.81
C THR A 339 -9.73 10.78 -25.47
N PRO A 340 -10.93 10.18 -25.32
CA PRO A 340 -11.64 10.18 -24.05
C PRO A 340 -10.98 9.21 -23.08
N VAL A 341 -10.90 9.61 -21.81
CA VAL A 341 -10.28 8.85 -20.73
C VAL A 341 -11.13 9.02 -19.48
N ARG A 342 -11.34 7.94 -18.72
CA ARG A 342 -12.02 8.05 -17.42
C ARG A 342 -10.99 8.39 -16.36
N VAL A 343 -11.19 9.48 -15.63
CA VAL A 343 -10.29 9.90 -14.56
C VAL A 343 -10.72 9.21 -13.26
N THR A 344 -9.86 8.36 -12.70
CA THR A 344 -10.21 7.53 -11.54
C THR A 344 -9.63 8.04 -10.23
N ALA A 345 -8.47 8.71 -10.28
CA ALA A 345 -7.81 9.31 -9.11
C ALA A 345 -6.87 10.43 -9.53
N GLY A 346 -6.47 11.29 -8.59
CA GLY A 346 -5.46 12.33 -8.75
C GLY A 346 -4.30 12.15 -7.77
N THR A 347 -3.05 12.20 -8.25
CA THR A 347 -1.84 12.11 -7.42
C THR A 347 -0.75 13.04 -7.93
N GLY A 348 -0.19 13.90 -7.07
CA GLY A 348 0.74 14.95 -7.49
C GLY A 348 0.18 15.78 -8.66
N SER A 349 0.92 15.88 -9.77
CA SER A 349 0.47 16.55 -10.99
C SER A 349 -0.12 15.60 -12.05
N TRP A 350 -0.63 14.43 -11.63
CA TRP A 350 -1.09 13.36 -12.52
C TRP A 350 -2.50 12.91 -12.18
N TYR A 351 -3.25 12.54 -13.20
CA TYR A 351 -4.44 11.71 -13.05
C TYR A 351 -4.07 10.25 -13.29
N ARG A 352 -4.60 9.34 -12.45
CA ARG A 352 -4.77 7.94 -12.85
C ARG A 352 -6.01 7.87 -13.73
N ILE A 353 -5.87 7.21 -14.87
CA ILE A 353 -6.92 7.10 -15.88
C ILE A 353 -7.15 5.65 -16.29
N ALA A 354 -8.40 5.35 -16.64
CA ALA A 354 -8.77 4.16 -17.40
C ALA A 354 -8.99 4.55 -18.87
N LEU A 355 -8.40 3.77 -19.76
CA LEU A 355 -8.48 3.92 -21.20
C LEU A 355 -9.71 3.17 -21.75
N PRO A 356 -10.19 3.55 -22.95
CA PRO A 356 -11.33 2.90 -23.60
C PRO A 356 -11.22 1.39 -23.80
N ASP A 357 -10.01 0.88 -23.95
CA ASP A 357 -9.70 -0.55 -24.12
C ASP A 357 -9.58 -1.31 -22.79
N GLY A 358 -9.81 -0.63 -21.67
CA GLY A 358 -9.69 -1.18 -20.31
C GLY A 358 -8.27 -1.14 -19.74
N ALA A 359 -7.27 -0.69 -20.51
CA ALA A 359 -5.94 -0.43 -19.94
C ALA A 359 -5.99 0.76 -18.98
N SER A 360 -4.96 0.91 -18.14
CA SER A 360 -4.86 2.04 -17.22
C SER A 360 -3.44 2.59 -17.17
N GLY A 361 -3.32 3.82 -16.67
CA GLY A 361 -2.03 4.45 -16.44
C GLY A 361 -2.18 5.86 -15.91
N TYR A 362 -1.08 6.62 -15.95
CA TYR A 362 -1.00 7.97 -15.45
C TYR A 362 -0.85 8.98 -16.59
N LEU A 363 -1.68 10.00 -16.58
CA LEU A 363 -1.73 11.10 -17.53
C LEU A 363 -1.47 12.41 -16.80
N ALA A 364 -0.67 13.31 -17.37
CA ALA A 364 -0.40 14.59 -16.74
C ALA A 364 -1.70 15.41 -16.63
N ALA A 365 -1.95 15.98 -15.45
CA ALA A 365 -3.21 16.67 -15.17
C ALA A 365 -3.45 17.87 -16.11
N GLU A 366 -2.39 18.61 -16.43
CA GLU A 366 -2.40 19.74 -17.36
C GLU A 366 -2.72 19.35 -18.83
N LEU A 367 -2.65 18.06 -19.17
CA LEU A 367 -2.97 17.52 -20.50
C LEU A 367 -4.34 16.86 -20.57
N THR A 368 -5.16 17.05 -19.53
CA THR A 368 -6.50 16.46 -19.41
C THR A 368 -7.52 17.58 -19.22
N GLU A 369 -8.58 17.55 -20.02
CA GLU A 369 -9.72 18.47 -19.90
C GLU A 369 -11.02 17.68 -19.74
N LEU A 370 -12.06 18.31 -19.20
CA LEU A 370 -13.37 17.68 -19.07
C LEU A 370 -13.98 17.45 -20.47
N ALA A 371 -14.61 16.30 -20.69
CA ALA A 371 -15.26 15.94 -21.95
C ALA A 371 -16.78 16.23 -21.92
N ASP A 372 -17.17 17.41 -21.43
CA ASP A 372 -18.57 17.82 -21.27
C ASP A 372 -19.19 18.46 -22.53
N SER A 373 -18.35 18.79 -23.51
CA SER A 373 -18.74 19.55 -24.69
C SER A 373 -18.31 18.83 -25.97
N PRO A 374 -19.16 18.74 -27.02
CA PRO A 374 -18.78 18.09 -28.27
C PRO A 374 -17.60 18.77 -28.98
N ILE A 375 -16.73 17.98 -29.60
CA ILE A 375 -15.64 18.48 -30.45
C ILE A 375 -16.10 18.78 -31.89
N ARG A 376 -17.12 18.05 -32.36
CA ARG A 376 -17.79 18.22 -33.65
C ARG A 376 -19.09 17.39 -33.68
N SER A 377 -19.82 17.44 -34.79
CA SER A 377 -20.89 16.50 -35.10
C SER A 377 -20.44 15.47 -36.15
N GLU A 378 -21.08 14.31 -36.17
CA GLU A 378 -20.87 13.24 -37.15
C GLU A 378 -22.21 12.79 -37.73
N LEU A 379 -22.26 12.56 -39.05
CA LEU A 379 -23.43 11.98 -39.70
C LEU A 379 -23.43 10.46 -39.55
N VAL A 380 -24.52 9.92 -39.03
CA VAL A 380 -24.68 8.49 -38.80
C VAL A 380 -24.77 7.74 -40.13
N ALA A 381 -23.83 6.83 -40.37
CA ALA A 381 -23.84 5.94 -41.52
C ALA A 381 -25.00 4.92 -41.45
N ASN A 382 -25.33 4.27 -42.57
CA ASN A 382 -26.39 3.27 -42.57
C ASN A 382 -26.00 2.04 -41.72
N GLY A 383 -26.90 1.59 -40.84
CA GLY A 383 -26.67 0.45 -39.95
C GLY A 383 -25.68 0.71 -38.81
N ALA A 384 -25.42 1.97 -38.44
CA ALA A 384 -24.49 2.29 -37.37
C ALA A 384 -25.02 1.87 -36.00
N ILE A 385 -24.20 1.10 -35.27
CA ILE A 385 -24.50 0.57 -33.94
C ILE A 385 -23.61 1.29 -32.94
N LEU A 386 -24.23 1.83 -31.89
CA LEU A 386 -23.54 2.38 -30.74
C LEU A 386 -23.14 1.22 -29.80
N ARG A 387 -21.92 1.22 -29.29
CA ARG A 387 -21.35 0.10 -28.51
C ARG A 387 -20.81 0.53 -27.16
N THR A 388 -20.68 -0.44 -26.24
CA THR A 388 -20.12 -0.21 -24.90
C THR A 388 -18.61 0.08 -24.91
N GLN A 389 -17.87 -0.44 -25.89
CA GLN A 389 -16.41 -0.33 -26.02
C GLN A 389 -16.01 -0.08 -27.48
N PRO A 390 -14.80 0.44 -27.77
CA PRO A 390 -14.29 0.66 -29.12
C PRO A 390 -13.85 -0.66 -29.79
N ALA A 391 -14.77 -1.61 -29.90
CA ALA A 391 -14.56 -2.90 -30.55
C ALA A 391 -15.83 -3.34 -31.27
N LEU A 392 -15.69 -3.92 -32.46
CA LEU A 392 -16.84 -4.39 -33.26
C LEU A 392 -17.59 -5.56 -32.59
N SER A 393 -16.91 -6.32 -31.72
CA SER A 393 -17.50 -7.38 -30.92
C SER A 393 -18.19 -6.90 -29.63
N ALA A 394 -18.03 -5.62 -29.27
CA ALA A 394 -18.63 -5.08 -28.06
C ALA A 394 -20.15 -5.03 -28.14
N LEU A 395 -20.79 -5.12 -26.98
CA LEU A 395 -22.25 -5.13 -26.85
C LEU A 395 -22.88 -3.90 -27.51
N ALA A 396 -23.95 -4.12 -28.26
CA ALA A 396 -24.75 -3.05 -28.84
C ALA A 396 -25.51 -2.35 -27.71
N LEU A 397 -25.28 -1.06 -27.57
CA LEU A 397 -26.07 -0.18 -26.74
C LEU A 397 -27.34 0.22 -27.49
N ASP A 398 -27.16 0.80 -28.68
CA ASP A 398 -28.22 1.46 -29.45
C ASP A 398 -28.03 1.28 -30.95
N SER A 399 -29.10 1.45 -31.71
CA SER A 399 -29.06 1.57 -33.16
C SER A 399 -29.35 3.01 -33.54
N LEU A 400 -28.43 3.64 -34.27
CA LEU A 400 -28.57 5.04 -34.64
C LEU A 400 -29.32 5.18 -35.97
N ILE A 401 -30.11 6.25 -36.09
CA ILE A 401 -30.90 6.54 -37.29
C ILE A 401 -29.95 7.03 -38.39
N PRO A 402 -29.91 6.39 -39.57
CA PRO A 402 -29.07 6.84 -40.68
C PRO A 402 -29.36 8.30 -41.06
N GLY A 403 -28.30 9.09 -41.27
CA GLY A 403 -28.39 10.51 -41.61
C GLY A 403 -28.66 11.45 -40.44
N ALA A 404 -28.87 10.95 -39.23
CA ALA A 404 -28.91 11.79 -38.04
C ALA A 404 -27.52 12.36 -37.75
N GLU A 405 -27.46 13.60 -37.25
CA GLU A 405 -26.23 14.17 -36.70
C GLU A 405 -26.10 13.80 -35.22
N VAL A 406 -24.95 13.27 -34.82
CA VAL A 406 -24.63 12.98 -33.43
C VAL A 406 -23.41 13.77 -32.96
N PRO A 407 -23.44 14.35 -31.76
CA PRO A 407 -22.28 15.00 -31.17
C PRO A 407 -21.17 13.98 -30.87
N VAL A 408 -19.95 14.33 -31.29
CA VAL A 408 -18.72 13.58 -31.02
C VAL A 408 -18.05 14.21 -29.80
N LEU A 409 -17.79 13.40 -28.78
CA LEU A 409 -17.09 13.80 -27.56
C LEU A 409 -15.59 13.49 -27.62
N GLY A 410 -15.20 12.50 -28.44
CA GLY A 410 -13.81 12.10 -28.64
C GLY A 410 -13.64 10.99 -29.66
N SER A 411 -12.41 10.48 -29.79
CA SER A 411 -12.08 9.38 -30.71
C SER A 411 -10.98 8.47 -30.14
N TYR A 412 -11.01 7.19 -30.47
CA TYR A 412 -9.99 6.22 -30.09
C TYR A 412 -9.82 5.17 -31.19
N GLY A 413 -8.65 5.13 -31.82
CA GLY A 413 -8.41 4.28 -32.99
C GLY A 413 -9.41 4.57 -34.11
N ALA A 414 -10.08 3.52 -34.61
CA ALA A 414 -11.10 3.62 -35.65
C ALA A 414 -12.52 3.90 -35.10
N PHE A 415 -12.65 4.41 -33.86
CA PHE A 415 -13.95 4.64 -33.23
C PHE A 415 -14.11 6.09 -32.77
N LEU A 416 -15.33 6.58 -32.87
CA LEU A 416 -15.78 7.83 -32.27
C LEU A 416 -16.55 7.55 -30.99
N TYR A 417 -16.34 8.34 -29.96
CA TYR A 417 -17.19 8.36 -28.78
C TYR A 417 -18.25 9.44 -28.97
N VAL A 418 -19.52 9.05 -29.07
CA VAL A 418 -20.63 9.93 -29.45
C VAL A 418 -21.75 9.84 -28.43
N GLN A 419 -22.57 10.89 -28.34
CA GLN A 419 -23.79 10.89 -27.56
C GLN A 419 -25.01 10.72 -28.48
N ALA A 420 -25.78 9.67 -28.25
CA ALA A 420 -27.00 9.40 -28.99
C ALA A 420 -28.11 10.40 -28.61
N PRO A 421 -29.15 10.57 -29.47
CA PRO A 421 -30.31 11.40 -29.13
C PRO A 421 -31.05 10.98 -27.86
N SER A 422 -30.91 9.71 -27.45
CA SER A 422 -31.42 9.19 -26.16
C SER A 422 -30.68 9.75 -24.94
N GLY A 423 -29.61 10.52 -25.14
CA GLY A 423 -28.71 11.04 -24.11
C GLY A 423 -27.59 10.06 -23.72
N ARG A 424 -27.66 8.80 -24.16
CA ARG A 424 -26.66 7.78 -23.86
C ARG A 424 -25.43 7.93 -24.74
N ALA A 425 -24.25 7.91 -24.13
CA ALA A 425 -22.98 7.93 -24.86
C ALA A 425 -22.44 6.51 -25.12
N GLY A 426 -21.67 6.36 -26.20
CA GLY A 426 -21.05 5.09 -26.57
C GLY A 426 -20.14 5.20 -27.80
N TRP A 427 -19.66 4.05 -28.26
CA TRP A 427 -18.67 3.95 -29.32
C TRP A 427 -19.29 3.63 -30.67
N LEU A 428 -18.96 4.44 -31.67
CA LEU A 428 -19.38 4.33 -33.06
C LEU A 428 -18.16 3.98 -33.92
N SER A 429 -18.23 2.92 -34.71
CA SER A 429 -17.15 2.59 -35.65
C SER A 429 -17.13 3.60 -36.80
N LEU A 430 -15.94 4.06 -37.17
CA LEU A 430 -15.68 4.65 -38.47
C LEU A 430 -15.67 3.50 -39.47
N ASN A 431 -16.61 3.51 -40.43
CA ASN A 431 -16.64 2.53 -41.52
C ASN A 431 -15.64 2.89 -42.62
#